data_AF-A0A1G0KV48-F1
#
_entry.id   AF-A0A1G0KV48-F1
#
_cell.length_a   1.000
_cell.length_b   1.000
_cell.length_c   1.000
_cell.angle_alpha   90.00
_cell.angle_beta   90.00
_cell.angle_gamma   90.00
#
_symmetry.space_group_name_H-M   'P 1'
#
loop_
_entity.id
_entity.type
_entity.pdbx_description
1 polymer ?
#
loop_
_entity_poly.entity_id
_entity_poly.type
_entity_poly.pdbx_seq_one_letter_code
_entity_poly.pdbx_strand_id
1 'polypeptide(L)'
;MMGVSGCLTHSSLLSSGMVGGPLQDDASVAVTVSRATDLEKKDDWPGALEIYRFALSRNPKDKDLESAHAAFMKRRGAYLARLEVDMLIAQAQWLQKQRLYDEAAKGQEEGLKSEEKIAVVAKSLAGRGEEALARKDYRLAKRAIPQAVKLHSSPETESAYQKWVDWVKKARVAKGQRQATIAEKKNLAQN
;
A
#
# COMPACT_ATOMS: atom_id res chain seq x y z
N MET A 1 -28.85 -40.11 44.14
CA MET A 1 -28.15 -39.18 45.06
C MET A 1 -26.92 -38.65 44.36
N MET A 2 -26.81 -37.32 44.25
CA MET A 2 -25.63 -36.46 44.00
C MET A 2 -24.85 -36.74 42.69
N GLY A 3 -24.84 -35.84 41.71
CA GLY A 3 -24.05 -34.59 41.69
C GLY A 3 -22.80 -34.86 40.82
N VAL A 4 -22.33 -34.04 39.89
CA VAL A 4 -22.23 -32.58 39.87
C VAL A 4 -22.12 -32.13 38.40
N SER A 5 -22.84 -31.06 38.07
CA SER A 5 -22.80 -30.36 36.79
C SER A 5 -21.62 -29.39 36.76
N GLY A 6 -20.74 -29.50 35.78
CA GLY A 6 -19.58 -28.62 35.59
C GLY A 6 -19.79 -27.65 34.44
N CYS A 7 -20.35 -26.46 34.72
CA CYS A 7 -20.37 -25.34 33.79
C CYS A 7 -18.98 -24.70 33.72
N LEU A 8 -18.30 -24.83 32.58
CA LEU A 8 -17.11 -24.05 32.25
C LEU A 8 -17.54 -22.72 31.62
N THR A 9 -17.61 -21.67 32.45
CA THR A 9 -17.75 -20.30 31.99
C THR A 9 -16.44 -19.85 31.35
N HIS A 10 -16.44 -19.66 30.03
CA HIS A 10 -15.37 -18.96 29.33
C HIS A 10 -15.46 -17.47 29.67
N SER A 11 -14.53 -16.99 30.50
CA SER A 11 -14.31 -15.57 30.72
C SER A 11 -13.75 -14.94 29.45
N SER A 12 -14.61 -14.26 28.70
CA SER A 12 -14.24 -13.39 27.59
C SER A 12 -13.55 -12.14 28.15
N LEU A 13 -12.22 -12.11 28.11
CA LEU A 13 -11.44 -10.88 28.27
C LEU A 13 -11.55 -10.05 27.00
N LEU A 14 -12.61 -9.24 26.93
CA LEU A 14 -12.68 -8.09 26.03
C LEU A 14 -11.65 -7.07 26.51
N SER A 15 -10.51 -7.05 25.82
CA SER A 15 -9.52 -5.97 25.91
C SER A 15 -10.12 -4.70 25.28
N SER A 16 -10.90 -3.97 26.08
CA SER A 16 -11.33 -2.60 25.79
C SER A 16 -10.15 -1.65 25.94
N GLY A 17 -9.39 -1.50 24.85
CA GLY A 17 -8.38 -0.44 24.69
C GLY A 17 -8.89 0.69 23.81
N MET A 18 -10.02 1.33 24.16
CA MET A 18 -10.43 2.60 23.56
C MET A 18 -10.32 3.72 24.58
N VAL A 19 -9.14 4.34 24.65
CA VAL A 19 -8.98 5.65 25.28
C VAL A 19 -9.44 6.71 24.29
N GLY A 20 -10.75 6.85 24.15
CA GLY A 20 -11.40 7.95 23.44
C GLY A 20 -11.69 9.09 24.42
N GLY A 21 -10.71 9.97 24.63
CA GLY A 21 -10.93 11.21 25.38
C GLY A 21 -12.04 12.07 24.74
N PRO A 22 -12.77 12.87 25.55
CA PRO A 22 -13.93 13.63 25.10
C PRO A 22 -13.56 14.58 23.96
N LEU A 23 -14.30 14.47 22.84
CA LEU A 23 -14.26 15.38 21.70
C LEU A 23 -14.78 16.75 22.16
N GLN A 24 -13.89 17.61 22.69
CA GLN A 24 -14.22 18.97 23.11
C GLN A 24 -14.36 19.91 21.90
N ASP A 25 -15.60 20.32 21.70
CA ASP A 25 -16.30 21.41 21.00
C ASP A 25 -15.64 22.47 20.09
N ASP A 26 -14.33 22.55 19.84
CA ASP A 26 -13.79 23.53 18.86
C ASP A 26 -12.84 22.86 17.86
N ALA A 27 -13.37 21.93 17.08
CA ALA A 27 -12.59 21.20 16.08
C ALA A 27 -12.34 22.06 14.83
N SER A 28 -11.50 23.10 14.98
CA SER A 28 -10.90 23.78 13.84
C SER A 28 -10.30 22.74 12.88
N VAL A 29 -10.30 23.04 11.57
CA VAL A 29 -9.76 22.13 10.56
C VAL A 29 -8.32 21.70 10.91
N ALA A 30 -7.52 22.61 11.46
CA ALA A 30 -6.16 22.34 11.91
C ALA A 30 -6.08 21.26 13.01
N VAL A 31 -6.93 21.34 14.04
CA VAL A 31 -6.97 20.35 15.13
C VAL A 31 -7.42 18.99 14.60
N THR A 32 -8.45 18.96 13.76
CA THR A 32 -8.95 17.74 13.12
C THR A 32 -7.86 17.06 12.30
N VAL A 33 -7.18 17.82 11.44
CA VAL A 33 -6.08 17.31 10.60
C VAL A 33 -4.92 16.81 11.44
N SER A 34 -4.52 17.53 12.49
CA SER A 34 -3.42 17.09 13.36
C SER A 34 -3.74 15.77 14.04
N ARG A 35 -4.92 15.66 14.65
CA ARG A 35 -5.35 14.43 15.34
C ARG A 35 -5.46 13.25 14.38
N ALA A 36 -6.07 13.43 13.20
CA ALA A 36 -6.16 12.38 12.20
C ALA A 36 -4.76 11.96 11.71
N THR A 37 -3.85 12.91 11.49
CA THR A 37 -2.48 12.62 11.08
C THR A 37 -1.72 11.81 12.14
N ASP A 38 -1.94 12.08 13.43
CA ASP A 38 -1.30 11.31 14.50
C ASP A 38 -1.84 9.88 14.61
N LEU A 39 -3.11 9.65 14.23
CA LEU A 39 -3.66 8.30 14.07
C LEU A 39 -3.08 7.61 12.82
N GLU A 40 -2.93 8.32 11.69
CA GLU A 40 -2.25 7.80 10.49
C GLU A 40 -0.82 7.33 10.81
N LYS A 41 -0.05 8.11 11.60
CA LYS A 41 1.32 7.74 12.01
C LYS A 41 1.36 6.48 12.89
N LYS A 42 0.27 6.14 13.56
CA LYS A 42 0.10 4.94 14.38
C LYS A 42 -0.53 3.77 13.60
N ASP A 43 -0.65 3.91 12.28
CA ASP A 43 -1.36 2.98 11.40
C ASP A 43 -2.87 2.79 11.74
N ASP A 44 -3.45 3.69 12.54
CA ASP A 44 -4.89 3.69 12.86
C ASP A 44 -5.69 4.47 11.80
N TRP A 45 -5.71 3.91 10.59
CA TRP A 45 -6.48 4.45 9.46
C TRP A 45 -7.99 4.50 9.71
N PRO A 46 -8.63 3.50 10.37
CA PRO A 46 -10.04 3.57 10.72
C PRO A 46 -10.33 4.71 11.71
N GLY A 47 -9.53 4.86 12.76
CA GLY A 47 -9.68 5.95 13.72
C GLY A 47 -9.53 7.32 13.06
N ALA A 48 -8.54 7.49 12.17
CA ALA A 48 -8.37 8.72 11.40
C ALA A 48 -9.59 9.05 10.53
N LEU A 49 -10.20 8.04 9.89
CA LEU A 49 -11.42 8.22 9.08
C LEU A 49 -12.60 8.67 9.95
N GLU A 50 -12.79 8.07 11.12
CA GLU A 50 -13.87 8.45 12.02
C GLU A 50 -13.73 9.90 12.53
N ILE A 51 -12.50 10.38 12.74
CA ILE A 51 -12.25 11.80 13.05
C ILE A 51 -12.74 12.72 11.91
N TYR A 52 -12.40 12.42 10.66
CA TYR A 52 -12.88 13.22 9.52
C TYR A 52 -14.40 13.14 9.35
N ARG A 53 -15.00 11.96 9.51
CA ARG A 53 -16.46 11.77 9.40
C ARG A 53 -17.20 12.53 10.49
N PHE A 54 -16.70 12.51 11.73
CA PHE A 54 -17.26 13.27 12.83
C PHE A 54 -17.16 14.78 12.59
N ALA A 55 -16.02 15.26 12.12
CA ALA A 55 -15.86 16.69 11.82
C ALA A 55 -16.78 17.14 10.68
N LEU A 56 -16.90 16.34 9.61
CA LEU A 56 -17.76 16.65 8.46
C LEU A 56 -19.25 16.54 8.81
N SER A 57 -19.66 15.69 9.75
CA SER A 57 -21.05 15.62 10.18
C SER A 57 -21.48 16.86 10.97
N ARG A 58 -20.54 17.51 11.66
CA ARG A 58 -20.76 18.79 12.36
C ARG A 58 -20.75 19.97 11.39
N ASN A 59 -19.80 19.98 10.46
CA ASN A 59 -19.60 21.08 9.50
C ASN A 59 -19.60 20.57 8.04
N PRO A 60 -20.76 20.19 7.48
CA PRO A 60 -20.85 19.49 6.19
C PRO A 60 -20.57 20.36 4.97
N LYS A 61 -20.35 21.67 5.14
CA LYS A 61 -20.05 22.62 4.04
C LYS A 61 -18.66 23.26 4.19
N ASP A 62 -17.86 22.78 5.13
CA ASP A 62 -16.51 23.27 5.33
C ASP A 62 -15.58 22.73 4.22
N LYS A 63 -15.27 23.61 3.27
CA LYS A 63 -14.46 23.28 2.09
C LYS A 63 -13.03 22.86 2.45
N ASP A 64 -12.47 23.43 3.51
CA ASP A 64 -11.10 23.13 3.94
C ASP A 64 -11.08 21.73 4.56
N LEU A 65 -12.11 21.40 5.34
CA LEU A 65 -12.28 20.06 5.90
C LEU A 65 -12.56 19.01 4.82
N GLU A 66 -13.41 19.31 3.82
CA GLU A 66 -13.64 18.44 2.66
C GLU A 66 -12.34 18.18 1.90
N SER A 67 -11.57 19.23 1.63
CA SER A 67 -10.26 19.13 0.97
C SER A 67 -9.28 18.27 1.78
N ALA A 68 -9.23 18.47 3.09
CA ALA A 68 -8.39 17.68 3.99
C ALA A 68 -8.80 16.19 4.01
N HIS A 69 -10.10 15.90 4.06
CA HIS A 69 -10.63 14.54 4.00
C HIS A 69 -10.32 13.87 2.64
N ALA A 70 -10.45 14.59 1.52
CA ALA A 70 -10.06 14.09 0.21
C ALA A 70 -8.56 13.76 0.13
N ALA A 71 -7.72 14.61 0.71
CA ALA A 71 -6.28 14.37 0.81
C ALA A 71 -5.96 13.14 1.67
N PHE A 72 -6.67 12.95 2.79
CA PHE A 72 -6.59 11.75 3.61
C PHE A 72 -6.96 10.48 2.83
N MET A 73 -8.09 10.49 2.12
CA MET A 73 -8.53 9.34 1.32
C MET A 73 -7.51 8.96 0.25
N LYS A 74 -6.83 9.94 -0.35
CA LYS A 74 -5.71 9.69 -1.27
C LYS A 74 -4.53 9.02 -0.57
N ARG A 75 -4.13 9.48 0.63
CA ARG A 75 -3.05 8.87 1.41
C ARG A 75 -3.39 7.44 1.83
N ARG A 76 -4.61 7.21 2.32
CA ARG A 76 -5.12 5.88 2.67
C ARG A 76 -5.13 4.94 1.47
N GLY A 77 -5.57 5.42 0.30
CA GLY A 77 -5.52 4.65 -0.94
C GLY A 77 -4.10 4.25 -1.35
N ALA A 78 -3.13 5.14 -1.20
CA ALA A 78 -1.72 4.84 -1.45
C ALA A 78 -1.15 3.82 -0.45
N TYR A 79 -1.54 3.92 0.83
CA TYR A 79 -1.18 2.95 1.85
C TYR A 79 -1.71 1.55 1.54
N LEU A 80 -3.01 1.44 1.18
CA LEU A 80 -3.62 0.17 0.83
C LEU A 80 -2.97 -0.46 -0.41
N ALA A 81 -2.68 0.35 -1.44
CA ALA A 81 -1.98 -0.14 -2.63
C ALA A 81 -0.58 -0.70 -2.31
N ARG A 82 0.12 -0.07 -1.34
CA ARG A 82 1.40 -0.60 -0.85
C ARG A 82 1.24 -1.93 -0.12
N LEU A 83 0.29 -2.04 0.80
CA LEU A 83 0.03 -3.28 1.53
C LEU A 83 -0.32 -4.44 0.60
N GLU A 84 -1.10 -4.17 -0.44
CA GLU A 84 -1.47 -5.19 -1.42
C GLU A 84 -0.24 -5.71 -2.19
N VAL A 85 0.65 -4.83 -2.62
CA VAL A 85 1.92 -5.24 -3.25
C VAL A 85 2.78 -6.04 -2.26
N ASP A 86 2.84 -5.62 -1.00
CA ASP A 86 3.59 -6.33 0.05
C ASP A 86 3.03 -7.75 0.29
N MET A 87 1.71 -7.89 0.32
CA MET A 87 1.03 -9.18 0.42
C MET A 87 1.31 -10.06 -0.80
N LEU A 88 1.22 -9.53 -2.02
CA LEU A 88 1.50 -10.28 -3.25
C LEU A 88 2.95 -10.76 -3.32
N ILE A 89 3.92 -9.94 -2.87
CA ILE A 89 5.33 -10.35 -2.78
C ILE A 89 5.50 -11.49 -1.76
N ALA A 90 4.84 -11.40 -0.59
CA ALA A 90 4.90 -12.47 0.40
C ALA A 90 4.28 -13.77 -0.13
N GLN A 91 3.13 -13.68 -0.80
CA GLN A 91 2.47 -14.82 -1.44
C GLN A 91 3.36 -15.46 -2.52
N ALA A 92 4.01 -14.64 -3.36
CA ALA A 92 4.94 -15.09 -4.38
C ALA A 92 6.10 -15.90 -3.77
N GLN A 93 6.72 -15.37 -2.70
CA GLN A 93 7.83 -16.05 -2.01
C GLN A 93 7.39 -17.37 -1.38
N TRP A 94 6.19 -17.42 -0.82
CA TRP A 94 5.62 -18.65 -0.27
C TRP A 94 5.36 -19.68 -1.37
N LEU A 95 4.75 -19.29 -2.49
CA LEU A 95 4.49 -20.17 -3.64
C LEU A 95 5.78 -20.72 -4.26
N GLN A 96 6.83 -19.89 -4.39
CA GLN A 96 8.13 -20.36 -4.88
C GLN A 96 8.72 -21.46 -3.99
N LYS A 97 8.63 -21.30 -2.66
CA LYS A 97 9.05 -22.35 -1.72
C LYS A 97 8.18 -23.58 -1.87
N GLN A 98 6.86 -23.41 -1.94
CA GLN A 98 5.92 -24.51 -2.09
C GLN A 98 6.20 -25.32 -3.36
N ARG A 99 6.46 -24.66 -4.50
CA ARG A 99 6.79 -25.33 -5.76
C ARG A 99 7.97 -26.29 -5.59
N LEU A 100 9.04 -25.85 -4.93
CA LEU A 100 10.21 -26.70 -4.67
C LEU A 100 9.87 -27.94 -3.86
N TYR A 101 8.98 -27.80 -2.87
CA TYR A 101 8.50 -28.95 -2.07
C TYR A 101 7.60 -29.88 -2.87
N ASP A 102 6.63 -29.33 -3.62
CA ASP A 102 5.69 -30.12 -4.41
C ASP A 102 6.41 -30.90 -5.52
N GLU A 103 7.37 -30.27 -6.21
CA GLU A 103 8.20 -30.92 -7.22
C GLU A 103 9.05 -32.05 -6.63
N ALA A 104 9.64 -31.84 -5.46
CA ALA A 104 10.47 -32.85 -4.78
C ALA A 104 9.65 -34.02 -4.20
N ALA A 105 8.45 -33.75 -3.68
CA ALA A 105 7.67 -34.75 -2.93
C ALA A 105 6.61 -35.48 -3.77
N LYS A 106 6.00 -34.79 -4.75
CA LYS A 106 4.82 -35.26 -5.49
C LYS A 106 5.06 -35.36 -7.00
N GLY A 107 6.25 -34.94 -7.46
CA GLY A 107 6.64 -34.98 -8.85
C GLY A 107 6.20 -33.74 -9.65
N GLN A 108 6.46 -33.80 -10.96
CA GLN A 108 6.42 -32.63 -11.84
C GLN A 108 5.00 -32.06 -12.04
N GLU A 109 3.95 -32.89 -11.98
CA GLU A 109 2.56 -32.45 -12.21
C GLU A 109 2.09 -31.46 -11.12
N GLU A 110 2.40 -31.73 -9.85
CA GLU A 110 2.07 -30.80 -8.76
C GLU A 110 2.95 -29.54 -8.79
N GLY A 111 4.19 -29.66 -9.29
CA GLY A 111 5.03 -28.51 -9.60
C GLY A 111 4.38 -27.54 -10.59
N LEU A 112 3.72 -28.05 -11.63
CA LEU A 112 3.01 -27.25 -12.64
C LEU A 112 1.83 -26.47 -12.05
N LYS A 113 1.04 -27.08 -11.15
CA LYS A 113 -0.07 -26.39 -10.46
C LYS A 113 0.42 -25.22 -9.60
N SER A 114 1.60 -25.36 -9.00
CA SER A 114 2.24 -24.25 -8.27
C SER A 114 2.73 -23.16 -9.23
N GLU A 115 3.25 -23.53 -10.40
CA GLU A 115 3.67 -22.58 -11.43
C GLU A 115 2.49 -21.73 -11.96
N GLU A 116 1.32 -22.32 -12.17
CA GLU A 116 0.11 -21.57 -12.56
C GLU A 116 -0.27 -20.50 -11.52
N LYS A 117 -0.20 -20.83 -10.24
CA LYS A 117 -0.46 -19.87 -9.16
C LYS A 117 0.59 -18.76 -9.12
N ILE A 118 1.85 -19.11 -9.35
CA ILE A 118 2.97 -18.15 -9.47
C ILE A 118 2.70 -17.17 -10.62
N ALA A 119 2.26 -17.67 -11.78
CA ALA A 119 1.93 -16.85 -12.94
C ALA A 119 0.78 -15.86 -12.64
N VAL A 120 -0.26 -16.30 -11.94
CA VAL A 120 -1.37 -15.43 -11.51
C VAL A 120 -0.86 -14.30 -10.60
N VAL A 121 -0.04 -14.61 -9.60
CA VAL A 121 0.52 -13.60 -8.69
C VAL A 121 1.46 -12.64 -9.44
N ALA A 122 2.26 -13.13 -10.38
CA ALA A 122 3.11 -12.31 -11.23
C ALA A 122 2.30 -11.32 -12.06
N LYS A 123 1.19 -11.78 -12.67
CA LYS A 123 0.27 -10.93 -13.43
C LYS A 123 -0.37 -9.85 -12.56
N SER A 124 -0.81 -10.20 -11.35
CA SER A 124 -1.34 -9.22 -10.38
C SER A 124 -0.30 -8.18 -9.97
N LEU A 125 0.95 -8.60 -9.71
CA LEU A 125 2.06 -7.69 -9.40
C LEU A 125 2.36 -6.73 -10.56
N ALA A 126 2.40 -7.24 -11.79
CA ALA A 126 2.61 -6.40 -12.97
C ALA A 126 1.49 -5.36 -13.12
N GLY A 127 0.22 -5.79 -13.02
CA GLY A 127 -0.94 -4.88 -13.09
C GLY A 127 -0.89 -3.77 -12.03
N ARG A 128 -0.63 -4.12 -10.76
CA ARG A 128 -0.46 -3.13 -9.69
C ARG A 128 0.72 -2.19 -9.92
N GLY A 129 1.81 -2.70 -10.48
CA GLY A 129 2.95 -1.90 -10.88
C GLY A 129 2.63 -0.90 -11.99
N GLU A 130 1.85 -1.29 -12.99
CA GLU A 130 1.40 -0.39 -14.06
C GLU A 130 0.42 0.68 -13.56
N GLU A 131 -0.52 0.31 -12.69
CA GLU A 131 -1.40 1.27 -12.01
C GLU A 131 -0.59 2.30 -11.21
N ALA A 132 0.44 1.84 -10.51
CA ALA A 132 1.35 2.72 -9.77
C ALA A 132 2.12 3.67 -10.71
N LEU A 133 2.61 3.18 -11.86
CA LEU A 133 3.22 4.02 -12.90
C LEU A 133 2.26 5.10 -13.39
N ALA A 134 1.01 4.75 -13.70
CA ALA A 134 -0.02 5.68 -14.16
C ALA A 134 -0.31 6.78 -13.13
N ARG A 135 -0.29 6.42 -11.84
CA ARG A 135 -0.47 7.34 -10.71
C ARG A 135 0.80 8.13 -10.33
N LYS A 136 1.90 7.93 -11.05
CA LYS A 136 3.24 8.49 -10.75
C LYS A 136 3.81 8.05 -9.40
N ASP A 137 3.33 6.92 -8.85
CA ASP A 137 3.93 6.27 -7.68
C ASP A 137 5.08 5.36 -8.12
N TYR A 138 6.20 5.99 -8.47
CA TYR A 138 7.37 5.30 -8.98
C TYR A 138 8.05 4.41 -7.95
N ARG A 139 7.86 4.67 -6.65
CA ARG A 139 8.41 3.84 -5.59
C ARG A 139 7.69 2.50 -5.56
N LEU A 140 6.36 2.52 -5.63
CA LEU A 140 5.56 1.30 -5.66
C LEU A 140 5.78 0.53 -6.97
N ALA A 141 5.79 1.21 -8.12
CA ALA A 141 6.10 0.59 -9.42
C ALA A 141 7.47 -0.11 -9.44
N LYS A 142 8.52 0.53 -8.90
CA LYS A 142 9.87 -0.05 -8.79
C LYS A 142 9.89 -1.35 -7.98
N ARG A 143 9.02 -1.49 -6.99
CA ARG A 143 8.93 -2.69 -6.15
C ARG A 143 8.15 -3.80 -6.85
N ALA A 144 7.03 -3.47 -7.48
CA ALA A 144 6.12 -4.46 -8.05
C ALA A 144 6.60 -5.04 -9.40
N ILE A 145 6.93 -4.18 -10.37
CA ILE A 145 7.15 -4.61 -11.76
C ILE A 145 8.37 -5.54 -11.92
N PRO A 146 9.57 -5.22 -11.37
CA PRO A 146 10.72 -6.12 -11.50
C PRO A 146 10.50 -7.46 -10.78
N GLN A 147 9.74 -7.47 -9.68
CA GLN A 147 9.42 -8.70 -8.97
C GLN A 147 8.46 -9.57 -9.79
N ALA A 148 7.50 -8.97 -10.51
CA ALA A 148 6.59 -9.70 -11.39
C ALA A 148 7.36 -10.50 -12.46
N VAL A 149 8.27 -9.86 -13.20
CA VAL A 149 9.09 -10.55 -14.22
C VAL A 149 10.02 -11.59 -13.61
N LYS A 150 10.64 -11.28 -12.45
CA LYS A 150 11.48 -12.24 -11.75
C LYS A 150 10.69 -13.49 -11.32
N LEU A 151 9.42 -13.30 -10.98
CA LEU A 151 8.55 -14.37 -10.51
C LEU A 151 8.11 -15.28 -11.66
N HIS A 152 7.65 -14.69 -12.77
CA HIS A 152 7.25 -15.43 -13.96
C HIS A 152 7.31 -14.52 -15.19
N SER A 153 8.06 -14.94 -16.22
CA SER A 153 8.16 -14.18 -17.48
C SER A 153 7.00 -14.55 -18.41
N SER A 154 6.16 -13.56 -18.67
CA SER A 154 5.04 -13.62 -19.60
C SER A 154 4.98 -12.34 -20.45
N PRO A 155 4.30 -12.35 -21.61
CA PRO A 155 4.14 -11.15 -22.43
C PRO A 155 3.61 -9.94 -21.64
N GLU A 156 2.66 -10.15 -20.72
CA GLU A 156 2.12 -9.08 -19.88
C GLU A 156 3.16 -8.52 -18.90
N THR A 157 3.88 -9.37 -18.17
CA THR A 157 4.89 -8.94 -17.20
C THR A 157 6.08 -8.25 -17.90
N GLU A 158 6.47 -8.75 -19.09
CA GLU A 158 7.55 -8.16 -19.89
C GLU A 158 7.14 -6.80 -20.46
N SER A 159 5.90 -6.67 -20.94
CA SER A 159 5.35 -5.39 -21.39
C SER A 159 5.37 -4.35 -20.27
N ALA A 160 4.92 -4.72 -19.06
CA ALA A 160 4.96 -3.85 -17.90
C ALA A 160 6.39 -3.43 -17.53
N TYR A 161 7.34 -4.38 -17.60
CA TYR A 161 8.75 -4.10 -17.35
C TYR A 161 9.39 -3.20 -18.40
N GLN A 162 9.04 -3.36 -19.68
CA GLN A 162 9.51 -2.48 -20.73
C GLN A 162 9.02 -1.04 -20.51
N LYS A 163 7.74 -0.86 -20.16
CA LYS A 163 7.19 0.46 -19.79
C LYS A 163 7.95 1.08 -18.61
N TRP A 164 8.26 0.27 -17.59
CA TRP A 164 9.07 0.70 -16.45
C TRP A 164 10.48 1.15 -16.88
N VAL A 165 11.18 0.36 -17.69
CA VAL A 165 12.53 0.68 -18.20
C VAL A 165 12.51 1.98 -19.01
N ASP A 166 11.54 2.15 -19.91
CA ASP A 166 11.43 3.36 -20.72
C ASP A 166 11.14 4.60 -19.86
N TRP A 167 10.32 4.44 -18.82
CA TRP A 167 10.09 5.50 -17.84
C TRP A 167 11.40 5.85 -17.09
N VAL A 168 12.15 4.86 -16.60
CA VAL A 168 13.43 5.09 -15.89
C VAL A 168 14.42 5.83 -16.79
N LYS A 169 14.52 5.45 -18.07
CA LYS A 169 15.37 6.13 -19.06
C LYS A 169 14.96 7.60 -19.21
N LYS A 170 13.67 7.87 -19.44
CA LYS A 170 13.13 9.24 -19.55
C LYS A 170 13.39 10.07 -18.29
N ALA A 171 13.18 9.50 -17.11
CA ALA A 171 13.42 10.17 -15.84
C ALA A 171 14.90 10.53 -15.63
N ARG A 172 15.83 9.65 -16.05
CA ARG A 172 17.28 9.91 -15.97
C ARG A 172 17.69 11.06 -16.89
N VAL A 173 17.19 11.09 -18.13
CA VAL A 173 17.47 12.19 -19.07
C VAL A 173 16.94 13.52 -18.53
N ALA A 174 15.68 13.55 -18.08
CA ALA A 174 15.08 14.75 -17.51
C ALA A 174 15.84 15.29 -16.29
N LYS A 175 16.35 14.39 -15.43
CA LYS A 175 17.19 14.78 -14.29
C LYS A 175 18.51 15.42 -14.74
N GLY A 176 19.18 14.85 -15.74
CA GLY A 176 20.41 15.42 -16.29
C GLY A 176 20.20 16.82 -16.88
N GLN A 177 19.14 17.02 -17.65
CA GLN A 177 18.78 18.33 -18.22
C GLN A 177 18.49 19.39 -17.15
N ARG A 178 17.80 19.02 -16.07
CA ARG A 178 17.56 19.93 -14.93
C ARG A 178 18.85 20.33 -14.24
N GLN A 179 19.79 19.41 -14.08
CA GLN A 179 21.09 19.72 -13.47
C GLN A 179 21.92 20.65 -14.35
N ALA A 180 21.92 20.43 -15.67
CA ALA A 180 22.60 21.31 -16.63
C ALA A 180 22.03 22.74 -16.59
N THR A 181 20.70 22.89 -16.61
CA THR A 181 20.07 24.23 -16.56
C THR A 181 20.28 24.95 -15.22
N ILE A 182 20.34 24.22 -14.11
CA ILE A 182 20.71 24.81 -12.80
C ILE A 182 22.18 25.26 -12.80
N ALA A 183 23.09 24.46 -13.35
CA ALA A 183 24.51 24.81 -13.45
C ALA A 183 24.73 26.06 -14.31
N GLU A 184 24.05 26.14 -15.47
CA GLU A 184 24.10 27.30 -16.36
C GLU A 184 23.60 28.58 -15.67
N LYS A 185 22.44 28.52 -14.98
CA LYS A 185 21.92 29.66 -14.21
C LYS A 185 22.87 30.10 -13.09
N LYS A 186 23.54 29.16 -12.44
CA LYS A 186 24.51 29.47 -11.38
C LYS A 186 25.74 30.18 -11.94
N ASN A 187 26.25 29.74 -13.10
CA ASN A 187 27.37 30.38 -13.78
C ASN A 187 27.02 31.80 -14.25
N LEU A 188 25.81 32.00 -14.78
CA LEU A 188 25.31 33.34 -15.16
C LEU A 188 25.14 34.30 -13.98
N ALA A 189 24.88 33.80 -12.78
CA ALA A 189 24.74 34.63 -11.58
C ALA A 189 26.09 35.00 -10.93
N GLN A 190 27.19 34.38 -11.37
CA GLN A 190 28.54 34.60 -10.85
C GLN A 190 29.41 35.48 -11.76
N ASN A 191 28.93 35.76 -12.97
CA ASN A 191 29.53 36.67 -13.95
C ASN A 191 28.74 37.97 -14.00
#